data_AF-A0A6P6VK44-F1
#
_entry.id   AF-A0A6P6VK44-F1
#
_cell.length_a   1.000
_cell.length_b   1.000
_cell.length_c   1.000
_cell.angle_alpha   90.00
_cell.angle_beta   90.00
_cell.angle_gamma   90.00
#
_symmetry.space_group_name_H-M   'P 1'
#
loop_
_entity.id
_entity.type
_entity.pdbx_description
1 polymer ?
#
loop_
_entity_poly.entity_id
_entity_poly.type
_entity_poly.pdbx_seq_one_letter_code
_entity_poly.pdbx_strand_id
1 'polypeptide(L)'
;METNMRYPEIISALPKREGIDPSLDFYEYQGFWFPLVYLEATITLQEHFKANPEDIFLCSFVKTGTTWLKALAFSILTRDRFMQSPNPLLNTVPHECFPHMEVDLGDDPSYRTPQLPLLATHIPYTSLPKSILESGCKIIYICREPKDTFTSYWHMLQTLKHLSTGPDAREPAPSLEEELELFCQGKSAFGPYWDHVLGFWRASIERPETMLFLKYEELKKDELFYVKKLAEFMGKPFSQEEEIEGVPEKIIGMCSFRNLSNLEVNKSGFYQKGRVYNNSFFRKGDVGDWKNLLTEDMKVMIDYTTEQKLQFSGFTFGSSSEQETEGKSMVQGLGRDRD
;
A
#
# COMPACT_ATOMS: atom_id res chain seq x y z
N MET A 1 8.17 29.14 -4.94
CA MET A 1 6.96 29.66 -4.27
C MET A 1 7.11 29.38 -2.78
N GLU A 2 6.87 30.35 -1.89
CA GLU A 2 6.72 30.06 -0.46
C GLU A 2 5.49 29.16 -0.29
N THR A 3 5.71 27.87 -0.06
CA THR A 3 4.66 26.96 0.36
C THR A 3 4.19 27.45 1.74
N ASN A 4 2.97 27.99 1.81
CA ASN A 4 2.36 28.38 3.07
C ASN A 4 2.07 27.10 3.89
N MET A 5 3.05 26.69 4.69
CA MET A 5 2.97 25.46 5.49
C MET A 5 1.92 25.65 6.59
N ARG A 6 1.03 24.66 6.77
CA ARG A 6 0.01 24.62 7.82
C ARG A 6 0.62 24.48 9.21
N TYR A 7 1.74 23.77 9.32
CA TYR A 7 2.39 23.45 10.59
C TYR A 7 3.89 23.82 10.59
N PRO A 8 4.26 25.11 10.40
CA PRO A 8 5.65 25.51 10.18
C PRO A 8 6.54 25.24 11.40
N GLU A 9 6.02 25.41 12.62
CA GLU A 9 6.76 25.17 13.86
C GLU A 9 7.09 23.69 14.05
N ILE A 10 6.15 22.79 13.75
CA ILE A 10 6.39 21.34 13.85
C ILE A 10 7.38 20.93 12.77
N ILE A 11 7.11 21.27 11.50
CA ILE A 11 7.86 20.78 10.34
C ILE A 11 9.31 21.27 10.36
N SER A 12 9.57 22.52 10.78
CA SER A 12 10.93 23.07 10.85
C SER A 12 11.84 22.39 11.87
N ALA A 13 11.28 21.69 12.86
CA ALA A 13 12.03 20.95 13.88
C ALA A 13 12.33 19.49 13.49
N LEU A 14 11.74 18.98 12.40
CA LEU A 14 11.88 17.58 12.01
C LEU A 14 13.14 17.34 11.17
N PRO A 15 13.80 16.16 11.32
CA PRO A 15 14.81 15.73 10.37
C PRO A 15 14.24 15.72 8.94
N LYS A 16 15.03 16.22 8.00
CA LYS A 16 14.64 16.41 6.60
C LYS A 16 15.60 15.67 5.66
N ARG A 17 15.05 15.10 4.60
CA ARG A 17 15.78 14.62 3.41
C ARG A 17 15.16 15.24 2.17
N GLU A 18 16.00 15.62 1.21
CA GLU A 18 15.54 16.14 -0.06
C GLU A 18 14.85 15.06 -0.91
N GLY A 19 13.70 15.41 -1.48
CA GLY A 19 13.02 14.63 -2.51
C GLY A 19 13.32 15.14 -3.91
N ILE A 20 12.57 14.63 -4.89
CA ILE A 20 12.69 15.03 -6.31
C ILE A 20 12.32 16.50 -6.56
N ASP A 21 11.51 17.10 -5.68
CA ASP A 21 11.22 18.54 -5.64
C ASP A 21 10.86 18.94 -4.19
N PRO A 22 10.80 20.24 -3.85
CA PRO A 22 10.50 20.70 -2.49
C PRO A 22 9.15 20.23 -1.92
N SER A 23 8.14 19.99 -2.76
CA SER A 23 6.82 19.50 -2.30
C SER A 23 6.83 18.02 -1.91
N LEU A 24 7.84 17.29 -2.40
CA LEU A 24 8.11 15.89 -2.13
C LEU A 24 9.36 15.70 -1.25
N ASP A 25 9.80 16.75 -0.55
CA ASP A 25 10.77 16.62 0.53
C ASP A 25 10.23 15.72 1.63
N PHE A 26 11.10 14.87 2.17
CA PHE A 26 10.74 13.92 3.20
C PHE A 26 11.10 14.46 4.57
N TYR A 27 10.19 14.30 5.52
CA TYR A 27 10.36 14.70 6.91
C TYR A 27 10.09 13.51 7.82
N GLU A 28 10.96 13.30 8.80
CA GLU A 28 10.79 12.24 9.80
C GLU A 28 9.84 12.71 10.90
N TYR A 29 8.66 12.11 10.96
CA TYR A 29 7.61 12.38 11.94
C TYR A 29 7.19 11.07 12.62
N GLN A 30 7.20 11.05 13.96
CA GLN A 30 6.81 9.87 14.76
C GLN A 30 7.56 8.56 14.35
N GLY A 31 8.81 8.69 13.91
CA GLY A 31 9.65 7.57 13.49
C GLY A 31 9.45 7.10 12.04
N PHE A 32 8.65 7.83 11.25
CA PHE A 32 8.41 7.52 9.83
C PHE A 32 8.66 8.73 8.92
N TRP A 33 9.05 8.47 7.67
CA TRP A 33 9.37 9.49 6.68
C TRP A 33 8.17 9.80 5.79
N PHE A 34 7.69 11.04 5.83
CA PHE A 34 6.54 11.49 5.04
C PHE A 34 6.97 12.52 4.00
N PRO A 35 6.53 12.42 2.74
CA PRO A 35 6.54 13.57 1.83
C PRO A 35 5.77 14.74 2.46
N LEU A 36 6.30 15.97 2.34
CA LEU A 36 5.75 17.17 2.98
C LEU A 36 4.24 17.30 2.82
N VAL A 37 3.77 17.11 1.58
CA VAL A 37 2.35 17.24 1.26
C VAL A 37 1.44 16.26 2.00
N TYR A 38 1.94 15.06 2.31
CA TYR A 38 1.19 14.07 3.08
C TYR A 38 1.41 14.21 4.59
N LEU A 39 2.53 14.79 5.02
CA LEU A 39 2.79 15.07 6.43
C LEU A 39 1.77 16.05 6.99
N GLU A 40 1.55 17.17 6.30
CA GLU A 40 0.57 18.17 6.75
C GLU A 40 -0.84 17.57 6.86
N ALA A 41 -1.25 16.82 5.85
CA ALA A 41 -2.52 16.10 5.84
C ALA A 41 -2.60 15.09 7.00
N THR A 42 -1.52 14.36 7.28
CA THR A 42 -1.44 13.39 8.39
C THR A 42 -1.63 14.07 9.74
N ILE A 43 -0.97 15.21 9.99
CA ILE A 43 -1.13 15.97 11.24
C ILE A 43 -2.58 16.46 11.39
N THR A 44 -3.16 17.06 10.33
CA THR A 44 -4.56 17.50 10.34
C THR A 44 -5.53 16.35 10.64
N LEU A 45 -5.30 15.17 10.06
CA LEU A 45 -6.12 13.98 10.33
C LEU A 45 -5.97 13.50 11.78
N GLN A 46 -4.76 13.49 12.34
CA GLN A 46 -4.54 13.11 13.73
C GLN A 46 -5.30 14.03 14.71
N GLU A 47 -5.38 15.34 14.41
CA GLU A 47 -6.07 16.33 15.23
C GLU A 47 -7.60 16.27 15.11
N HIS A 48 -8.11 16.05 13.90
CA HIS A 48 -9.51 16.33 13.60
C HIS A 48 -10.34 15.12 13.16
N PHE A 49 -9.72 14.06 12.64
CA PHE A 49 -10.47 12.93 12.11
C PHE A 49 -11.22 12.16 13.20
N LYS A 50 -12.50 11.89 12.94
CA LYS A 50 -13.37 11.07 13.81
C LYS A 50 -13.80 9.82 13.04
N ALA A 51 -13.29 8.66 13.47
CA ALA A 51 -13.73 7.38 12.95
C ALA A 51 -15.18 7.08 13.33
N ASN A 52 -15.87 6.39 12.45
CA ASN A 52 -17.17 5.77 12.70
C ASN A 52 -16.92 4.25 12.92
N PRO A 53 -17.57 3.60 13.90
CA PRO A 53 -17.40 2.16 14.12
C PRO A 53 -17.67 1.28 12.89
N GLU A 54 -18.50 1.73 11.96
CA GLU A 54 -18.80 1.02 10.71
C GLU A 54 -17.74 1.22 9.62
N ASP A 55 -16.78 2.13 9.82
CA ASP A 55 -15.69 2.34 8.86
C ASP A 55 -14.84 1.08 8.70
N ILE A 56 -14.38 0.88 7.46
CA ILE A 56 -13.40 -0.13 7.08
C ILE A 56 -12.22 0.57 6.45
N PHE A 57 -11.06 0.48 7.10
CA PHE A 57 -9.81 1.09 6.66
C PHE A 57 -8.97 0.11 5.87
N LEU A 58 -8.59 0.48 4.66
CA LEU A 58 -7.66 -0.25 3.80
C LEU A 58 -6.28 0.38 3.95
N CYS A 59 -5.45 -0.28 4.73
CA CYS A 59 -4.10 0.18 5.03
C CYS A 59 -3.08 -0.57 4.17
N SER A 60 -2.03 0.11 3.75
CA SER A 60 -0.96 -0.50 2.97
C SER A 60 0.26 0.40 3.02
N PHE A 61 1.47 -0.14 2.96
CA PHE A 61 2.60 0.68 2.53
C PHE A 61 2.41 1.04 1.04
N VAL A 62 3.03 2.12 0.57
CA VAL A 62 2.95 2.48 -0.85
C VAL A 62 3.42 1.31 -1.72
N LYS A 63 2.70 1.05 -2.82
CA LYS A 63 3.05 0.03 -3.84
C LYS A 63 2.95 -1.44 -3.41
N THR A 64 2.27 -1.75 -2.30
CA THR A 64 2.03 -3.15 -1.89
C THR A 64 0.71 -3.75 -2.39
N GLY A 65 -0.04 -3.06 -3.27
CA GLY A 65 -1.28 -3.58 -3.87
C GLY A 65 -2.55 -2.78 -3.60
N THR A 66 -2.42 -1.55 -3.11
CA THR A 66 -3.54 -0.67 -2.72
C THR A 66 -4.61 -0.52 -3.80
N THR A 67 -4.22 -0.24 -5.06
CA THR A 67 -5.18 -0.09 -6.17
C THR A 67 -6.07 -1.33 -6.33
N TRP A 68 -5.47 -2.51 -6.21
CA TRP A 68 -6.18 -3.78 -6.35
C TRP A 68 -7.10 -4.04 -5.16
N LEU A 69 -6.60 -3.80 -3.94
CA LEU A 69 -7.41 -3.91 -2.72
C LEU A 69 -8.59 -2.93 -2.72
N LYS A 70 -8.39 -1.68 -3.16
CA LYS A 70 -9.47 -0.69 -3.30
C LYS A 70 -10.54 -1.19 -4.29
N ALA A 71 -10.14 -1.70 -5.45
CA ALA A 71 -11.07 -2.23 -6.45
C ALA A 71 -11.89 -3.42 -5.92
N LEU A 72 -11.22 -4.37 -5.24
CA LEU A 72 -11.87 -5.55 -4.65
C LEU A 72 -12.86 -5.15 -3.54
N ALA A 73 -12.43 -4.36 -2.56
CA ALA A 73 -13.26 -3.93 -1.44
C ALA A 73 -14.48 -3.12 -1.91
N PHE A 74 -14.28 -2.21 -2.87
CA PHE A 74 -15.36 -1.44 -3.47
C PHE A 74 -16.38 -2.36 -4.15
N SER A 75 -15.90 -3.30 -4.98
CA SER A 75 -16.76 -4.23 -5.71
C SER A 75 -17.54 -5.13 -4.77
N ILE A 76 -16.91 -5.64 -3.70
CA ILE A 76 -17.55 -6.48 -2.69
C ILE A 76 -18.68 -5.74 -1.96
N LEU A 77 -18.44 -4.52 -1.47
CA LEU A 77 -19.44 -3.77 -0.70
C LEU A 77 -20.58 -3.22 -1.55
N THR A 78 -20.33 -2.98 -2.83
CA THR A 78 -21.30 -2.35 -3.73
C THR A 78 -21.94 -3.30 -4.73
N ARG A 79 -21.60 -4.59 -4.71
CA ARG A 79 -22.11 -5.59 -5.67
C ARG A 79 -23.62 -5.58 -5.81
N ASP A 80 -24.35 -5.45 -4.70
CA ASP A 80 -25.82 -5.38 -4.68
C ASP A 80 -26.37 -4.15 -5.43
N ARG A 81 -25.61 -3.04 -5.45
CA ARG A 81 -26.03 -1.75 -6.04
C ARG A 81 -25.85 -1.72 -7.56
N PHE A 82 -24.92 -2.51 -8.07
CA PHE A 82 -24.49 -2.50 -9.47
C PHE A 82 -24.73 -3.83 -10.19
N MET A 83 -25.61 -4.70 -9.67
CA MET A 83 -25.98 -5.95 -10.36
C MET A 83 -26.62 -5.71 -11.73
N GLN A 84 -27.37 -4.61 -11.88
CA GLN A 84 -28.13 -4.26 -13.10
C GLN A 84 -27.66 -2.95 -13.74
N SER A 85 -26.58 -2.34 -13.23
CA SER A 85 -26.04 -1.08 -13.72
C SER A 85 -24.53 -1.18 -13.91
N PRO A 86 -23.92 -0.38 -14.80
CA PRO A 86 -22.48 -0.46 -15.03
C PRO A 86 -21.71 -0.19 -13.74
N ASN A 87 -20.75 -1.06 -13.42
CA ASN A 87 -19.89 -0.86 -12.26
C ASN A 87 -19.09 0.45 -12.41
N PRO A 88 -19.02 1.31 -11.38
CA PRO A 88 -18.26 2.56 -11.44
C PRO A 88 -16.79 2.39 -11.83
N LEU A 89 -16.17 1.26 -11.53
CA LEU A 89 -14.77 0.96 -11.92
C LEU A 89 -14.54 0.99 -13.44
N LEU A 90 -15.59 0.90 -14.27
CA LEU A 90 -15.48 1.03 -15.72
C LEU A 90 -15.10 2.46 -16.16
N ASN A 91 -15.51 3.47 -15.38
CA ASN A 91 -15.39 4.88 -15.73
C ASN A 91 -14.70 5.72 -14.64
N THR A 92 -14.31 5.10 -13.53
CA THR A 92 -13.67 5.75 -12.37
C THR A 92 -12.47 4.91 -11.96
N VAL A 93 -11.32 5.55 -11.75
CA VAL A 93 -10.14 4.82 -11.26
C VAL A 93 -10.39 4.32 -9.83
N PRO A 94 -9.86 3.16 -9.42
CA PRO A 94 -10.11 2.61 -8.08
C PRO A 94 -9.78 3.58 -6.94
N HIS A 95 -8.84 4.52 -7.15
CA HIS A 95 -8.46 5.52 -6.16
C HIS A 95 -9.52 6.59 -5.92
N GLU A 96 -10.42 6.83 -6.86
CA GLU A 96 -11.49 7.84 -6.78
C GLU A 96 -12.83 7.26 -6.31
N CYS A 97 -12.96 5.92 -6.25
CA CYS A 97 -14.20 5.28 -5.80
C CYS A 97 -14.53 5.58 -4.32
N PHE A 98 -13.51 5.83 -3.50
CA PHE A 98 -13.64 6.27 -2.11
C PHE A 98 -12.33 6.92 -1.62
N PRO A 99 -12.37 7.75 -0.58
CA PRO A 99 -11.24 8.60 -0.22
C PRO A 99 -9.98 7.84 0.22
N HIS A 100 -8.83 8.41 -0.12
CA HIS A 100 -7.54 8.12 0.50
C HIS A 100 -7.22 9.25 1.49
N MET A 101 -7.04 8.92 2.78
CA MET A 101 -7.16 9.90 3.87
C MET A 101 -6.19 11.09 3.72
N GLU A 102 -4.89 10.83 3.63
CA GLU A 102 -3.85 11.86 3.54
C GLU A 102 -3.78 12.56 2.17
N VAL A 103 -4.62 12.14 1.22
CA VAL A 103 -4.69 12.72 -0.13
C VAL A 103 -5.93 13.60 -0.26
N ASP A 104 -7.07 13.09 0.19
CA ASP A 104 -8.39 13.68 -0.05
C ASP A 104 -8.92 14.37 1.22
N LEU A 105 -8.88 13.68 2.37
CA LEU A 105 -9.54 14.14 3.60
C LEU A 105 -8.70 15.12 4.43
N GLY A 106 -7.37 15.05 4.31
CA GLY A 106 -6.49 16.02 4.98
C GLY A 106 -6.64 17.43 4.45
N ASP A 107 -7.13 17.59 3.21
CA ASP A 107 -7.42 18.87 2.58
C ASP A 107 -8.90 19.25 2.70
N ASP A 108 -9.81 18.28 2.48
CA ASP A 108 -11.26 18.53 2.50
C ASP A 108 -12.04 17.32 3.07
N PRO A 109 -12.63 17.44 4.27
CA PRO A 109 -13.39 16.34 4.87
C PRO A 109 -14.67 15.99 4.10
N SER A 110 -15.14 16.83 3.17
CA SER A 110 -16.37 16.60 2.40
C SER A 110 -16.27 15.45 1.40
N TYR A 111 -15.05 15.00 1.06
CA TYR A 111 -14.85 13.81 0.23
C TYR A 111 -15.35 12.52 0.89
N ARG A 112 -15.53 12.50 2.22
CA ARG A 112 -16.08 11.34 2.93
C ARG A 112 -17.59 11.23 2.73
N THR A 113 -18.04 10.10 2.19
CA THR A 113 -19.48 9.84 1.97
C THR A 113 -20.03 8.88 3.02
N PRO A 114 -21.19 9.17 3.63
CA PRO A 114 -21.81 8.27 4.61
C PRO A 114 -22.25 6.91 4.05
N GLN A 115 -22.45 6.81 2.74
CA GLN A 115 -23.05 5.62 2.09
C GLN A 115 -22.02 4.54 1.74
N LEU A 116 -20.73 4.84 1.84
CA LEU A 116 -19.65 3.90 1.53
C LEU A 116 -18.57 4.02 2.63
N PRO A 117 -18.59 3.13 3.64
CA PRO A 117 -17.70 3.21 4.80
C PRO A 117 -16.30 2.66 4.47
N LEU A 118 -15.74 3.04 3.32
CA LEU A 118 -14.40 2.66 2.89
C LEU A 118 -13.47 3.87 2.94
N LEU A 119 -12.32 3.69 3.55
CA LEU A 119 -11.24 4.67 3.59
C LEU A 119 -9.93 3.95 3.32
N ALA A 120 -9.03 4.55 2.56
CA ALA A 120 -7.68 4.02 2.35
C ALA A 120 -6.63 4.93 2.99
N THR A 121 -5.50 4.38 3.43
CA THR A 121 -4.37 5.18 3.91
C THR A 121 -3.05 4.44 3.82
N HIS A 122 -1.96 5.20 3.65
CA HIS A 122 -0.58 4.78 3.83
C HIS A 122 0.02 5.22 5.18
N ILE A 123 -0.77 5.83 6.07
CA ILE A 123 -0.28 6.25 7.38
C ILE A 123 0.12 4.99 8.20
N PRO A 124 1.33 4.97 8.79
CA PRO A 124 1.78 3.89 9.65
C PRO A 124 0.85 3.66 10.84
N TYR A 125 0.75 2.41 11.31
CA TYR A 125 -0.18 2.03 12.38
C TYR A 125 -0.10 2.92 13.63
N THR A 126 1.12 3.21 14.10
CA THR A 126 1.38 4.05 15.29
C THR A 126 1.10 5.53 15.07
N SER A 127 0.94 5.95 13.81
CA SER A 127 0.63 7.31 13.40
C SER A 127 -0.82 7.47 12.92
N LEU A 128 -1.65 6.42 12.98
CA LEU A 128 -3.07 6.56 12.68
C LEU A 128 -3.75 7.51 13.67
N PRO A 129 -4.77 8.28 13.24
CA PRO A 129 -5.64 9.02 14.15
C PRO A 129 -6.14 8.13 15.29
N LYS A 130 -6.01 8.60 16.54
CA LYS A 130 -6.41 7.82 17.73
C LYS A 130 -7.86 7.34 17.68
N SER A 131 -8.74 8.14 17.09
CA SER A 131 -10.15 7.78 16.91
C SER A 131 -10.32 6.48 16.12
N ILE A 132 -9.45 6.16 15.16
CA ILE A 132 -9.45 4.88 14.44
C ILE A 132 -9.11 3.75 15.40
N LEU A 133 -7.98 3.87 16.11
CA LEU A 133 -7.47 2.84 17.01
C LEU A 133 -8.44 2.52 18.17
N GLU A 134 -9.20 3.51 18.63
CA GLU A 134 -10.13 3.40 19.77
C GLU A 134 -11.57 3.01 19.37
N SER A 135 -11.95 3.17 18.09
CA SER A 135 -13.33 2.98 17.63
C SER A 135 -13.80 1.53 17.46
N GLY A 136 -12.86 0.57 17.40
CA GLY A 136 -13.17 -0.81 17.02
C GLY A 136 -13.53 -1.01 15.54
N CYS A 137 -13.25 -0.02 14.69
CA CYS A 137 -13.41 -0.13 13.25
C CYS A 137 -12.57 -1.28 12.66
N LYS A 138 -12.99 -1.80 11.51
CA LYS A 138 -12.23 -2.84 10.81
C LYS A 138 -11.06 -2.25 10.05
N ILE A 139 -9.91 -2.92 10.09
CA ILE A 139 -8.71 -2.55 9.36
C ILE A 139 -8.25 -3.74 8.53
N ILE A 140 -8.04 -3.54 7.24
CA ILE A 140 -7.49 -4.51 6.30
C ILE A 140 -6.13 -3.99 5.87
N TYR A 141 -5.07 -4.71 6.20
CA TYR A 141 -3.71 -4.38 5.81
C TYR A 141 -3.20 -5.31 4.71
N ILE A 142 -2.58 -4.76 3.66
CA ILE A 142 -1.87 -5.56 2.65
C ILE A 142 -0.38 -5.21 2.57
N CYS A 143 0.47 -6.22 2.77
CA CYS A 143 1.91 -6.14 2.51
C CYS A 143 2.29 -6.91 1.25
N ARG A 144 3.56 -6.78 0.86
CA ARG A 144 4.11 -7.39 -0.37
C ARG A 144 5.59 -7.69 -0.15
N GLU A 145 6.17 -8.62 -0.87
CA GLU A 145 7.59 -8.90 -0.78
C GLU A 145 8.45 -7.59 -0.96
N PRO A 146 9.45 -7.33 -0.09
CA PRO A 146 10.21 -6.08 -0.09
C PRO A 146 10.91 -5.73 -1.40
N LYS A 147 11.51 -6.70 -2.11
CA LYS A 147 12.23 -6.45 -3.38
C LYS A 147 11.27 -6.03 -4.48
N ASP A 148 10.13 -6.69 -4.58
CA ASP A 148 9.05 -6.31 -5.48
C ASP A 148 8.43 -4.96 -5.13
N THR A 149 8.28 -4.68 -3.83
CA THR A 149 7.79 -3.39 -3.32
C THR A 149 8.73 -2.27 -3.75
N PHE A 150 10.03 -2.41 -3.48
CA PHE A 150 11.05 -1.44 -3.90
C PHE A 150 11.08 -1.26 -5.42
N THR A 151 11.06 -2.35 -6.18
CA THR A 151 11.01 -2.29 -7.66
C THR A 151 9.81 -1.49 -8.15
N SER A 152 8.63 -1.70 -7.56
CA SER A 152 7.44 -0.92 -7.91
C SER A 152 7.52 0.54 -7.44
N TYR A 153 8.20 0.81 -6.32
CA TYR A 153 8.42 2.14 -5.78
C TYR A 153 9.39 2.95 -6.65
N TRP A 154 10.51 2.36 -7.06
CA TRP A 154 11.47 2.95 -7.99
C TRP A 154 10.78 3.42 -9.29
N HIS A 155 10.02 2.55 -9.95
CA HIS A 155 9.31 2.94 -11.18
C HIS A 155 8.29 4.06 -10.97
N MET A 156 7.65 4.12 -9.80
CA MET A 156 6.77 5.24 -9.46
C MET A 156 7.57 6.54 -9.34
N LEU A 157 8.71 6.53 -8.65
CA LEU A 157 9.58 7.70 -8.55
C LEU A 157 10.04 8.19 -9.93
N GLN A 158 10.39 7.28 -10.84
CA GLN A 158 10.75 7.65 -12.21
C GLN A 158 9.60 8.35 -12.94
N THR A 159 8.35 7.89 -12.73
CA THR A 159 7.18 8.55 -13.33
C THR A 159 6.91 9.92 -12.72
N LEU A 160 7.04 10.05 -11.39
CA LEU A 160 6.89 11.35 -10.72
C LEU A 160 7.97 12.34 -11.14
N LYS A 161 9.22 11.88 -11.34
CA LYS A 161 10.30 12.70 -11.89
C LYS A 161 9.94 13.29 -13.25
N HIS A 162 9.34 12.50 -14.14
CA HIS A 162 8.89 13.00 -15.45
C HIS A 162 7.78 14.05 -15.36
N LEU A 163 7.02 14.07 -14.25
CA LEU A 163 6.02 15.11 -13.98
C LEU A 163 6.64 16.36 -13.35
N SER A 164 7.62 16.19 -12.46
CA SER A 164 8.38 17.28 -11.85
C SER A 164 9.44 17.80 -12.82
N THR A 165 9.01 18.45 -13.91
CA THR A 165 9.86 19.08 -14.95
C THR A 165 9.90 20.61 -14.84
N GLY A 166 9.40 21.16 -13.73
CA GLY A 166 9.38 22.60 -13.46
C GLY A 166 10.72 23.15 -12.96
N PRO A 167 10.81 24.47 -12.76
CA PRO A 167 12.04 25.14 -12.26
C PRO A 167 12.47 24.68 -10.86
N ASP A 168 11.57 24.06 -10.11
CA ASP A 168 11.81 23.54 -8.77
C ASP A 168 12.26 22.05 -8.75
N ALA A 169 12.39 21.41 -9.92
CA ALA A 169 12.87 20.03 -10.03
C ALA A 169 14.34 19.93 -9.62
N ARG A 170 14.69 18.97 -8.76
CA ARG A 170 16.09 18.72 -8.36
C ARG A 170 16.77 17.73 -9.31
N GLU A 171 17.94 18.11 -9.81
CA GLU A 171 18.81 17.25 -10.62
C GLU A 171 20.28 17.31 -10.12
N PRO A 172 21.01 16.18 -10.13
CA PRO A 172 20.55 14.86 -10.54
C PRO A 172 19.69 14.19 -9.46
N ALA A 173 18.63 13.50 -9.89
CA ALA A 173 17.90 12.60 -9.01
C ALA A 173 18.77 11.40 -8.58
N PRO A 174 18.51 10.78 -7.40
CA PRO A 174 19.24 9.60 -6.95
C PRO A 174 19.24 8.47 -7.98
N SER A 175 20.36 7.77 -8.10
CA SER A 175 20.49 6.50 -8.81
C SER A 175 19.62 5.40 -8.17
N LEU A 176 19.47 4.28 -8.89
CA LEU A 176 18.73 3.12 -8.38
C LEU A 176 19.38 2.59 -7.08
N GLU A 177 20.70 2.53 -7.06
CA GLU A 177 21.54 2.12 -5.93
C GLU A 177 21.33 3.05 -4.72
N GLU A 178 21.42 4.37 -4.92
CA GLU A 178 21.24 5.35 -3.84
C GLU A 178 19.81 5.31 -3.28
N GLU A 179 18.79 5.21 -4.14
CA GLU A 179 17.40 5.11 -3.66
C GLU A 179 17.13 3.78 -2.96
N LEU A 180 17.80 2.70 -3.36
CA LEU A 180 17.76 1.42 -2.65
C LEU A 180 18.35 1.52 -1.25
N GLU A 181 19.53 2.13 -1.12
CA GLU A 181 20.17 2.34 0.18
C GLU A 181 19.25 3.15 1.09
N LEU A 182 18.59 4.16 0.55
CA LEU A 182 17.67 5.00 1.30
C LEU A 182 16.40 4.24 1.71
N PHE A 183 15.87 3.38 0.85
CA PHE A 183 14.78 2.46 1.19
C PHE A 183 15.19 1.50 2.32
N CYS A 184 16.40 0.92 2.27
CA CYS A 184 16.93 0.02 3.30
C CYS A 184 17.21 0.74 4.63
N GLN A 185 17.62 2.02 4.58
CA GLN A 185 17.70 2.89 5.75
C GLN A 185 16.32 3.31 6.30
N GLY A 186 15.24 2.99 5.59
CA GLY A 186 13.87 3.33 5.95
C GLY A 186 13.43 4.74 5.55
N LYS A 187 14.26 5.48 4.80
CA LYS A 187 14.05 6.88 4.41
C LYS A 187 13.25 7.01 3.10
N SER A 188 12.17 6.24 2.97
CA SER A 188 11.25 6.25 1.82
C SER A 188 9.88 6.81 2.22
N ALA A 189 8.99 7.08 1.25
CA ALA A 189 7.63 7.51 1.57
C ALA A 189 6.92 6.53 2.51
N PHE A 190 6.45 7.01 3.66
CA PHE A 190 5.85 6.25 4.77
C PHE A 190 6.77 5.16 5.38
N GLY A 191 8.08 5.22 5.10
CA GLY A 191 9.07 4.28 5.62
C GLY A 191 9.46 4.60 7.07
N PRO A 192 10.10 3.68 7.81
CA PRO A 192 10.69 2.45 7.32
C PRO A 192 9.68 1.36 6.95
N TYR A 193 9.92 0.67 5.82
CA TYR A 193 9.00 -0.32 5.27
C TYR A 193 8.69 -1.47 6.25
N TRP A 194 9.71 -2.06 6.85
CA TRP A 194 9.55 -3.20 7.76
C TRP A 194 8.83 -2.81 9.04
N ASP A 195 9.17 -1.66 9.62
CA ASP A 195 8.49 -1.11 10.80
C ASP A 195 7.01 -0.83 10.49
N HIS A 196 6.71 -0.33 9.28
CA HIS A 196 5.33 -0.14 8.81
C HIS A 196 4.56 -1.46 8.77
N VAL A 197 5.14 -2.50 8.15
CA VAL A 197 4.52 -3.84 8.09
C VAL A 197 4.33 -4.45 9.48
N LEU A 198 5.36 -4.37 10.34
CA LEU A 198 5.34 -4.95 11.68
C LEU A 198 4.31 -4.29 12.58
N GLY A 199 4.07 -2.98 12.46
CA GLY A 199 3.03 -2.28 13.21
C GLY A 199 1.65 -2.90 12.98
N PHE A 200 1.28 -3.08 11.71
CA PHE A 200 0.00 -3.70 11.35
C PHE A 200 -0.04 -5.21 11.62
N TRP A 201 1.08 -5.92 11.43
CA TRP A 201 1.16 -7.35 11.77
C TRP A 201 0.90 -7.59 13.26
N ARG A 202 1.54 -6.81 14.15
CA ARG A 202 1.41 -6.99 15.61
C ARG A 202 -0.03 -6.75 16.03
N ALA A 203 -0.60 -5.65 15.55
CA ALA A 203 -2.00 -5.32 15.76
C ALA A 203 -2.95 -6.43 15.27
N SER A 204 -2.62 -7.11 14.16
CA SER A 204 -3.45 -8.20 13.64
C SER A 204 -3.47 -9.46 14.50
N ILE A 205 -2.40 -9.70 15.26
CA ILE A 205 -2.35 -10.80 16.23
C ILE A 205 -3.09 -10.43 17.51
N GLU A 206 -2.95 -9.19 17.95
CA GLU A 206 -3.60 -8.70 19.17
C GLU A 206 -5.12 -8.57 19.01
N ARG A 207 -5.61 -8.26 17.79
CA ARG A 207 -7.02 -7.92 17.51
C ARG A 207 -7.54 -8.58 16.23
N PRO A 208 -7.52 -9.93 16.13
CA PRO A 208 -7.86 -10.64 14.89
C PRO A 208 -9.31 -10.44 14.43
N GLU A 209 -10.21 -10.00 15.30
CA GLU A 209 -11.61 -9.71 14.99
C GLU A 209 -11.82 -8.36 14.29
N THR A 210 -10.91 -7.40 14.49
CA THR A 210 -10.96 -6.07 13.87
C THR A 210 -9.82 -5.81 12.89
N MET A 211 -8.89 -6.76 12.73
CA MET A 211 -7.73 -6.64 11.85
C MET A 211 -7.60 -7.84 10.90
N LEU A 212 -7.56 -7.58 9.60
CA LEU A 212 -7.21 -8.57 8.57
C LEU A 212 -5.86 -8.24 7.96
N PHE A 213 -4.88 -9.12 8.10
CA PHE A 213 -3.57 -9.00 7.48
C PHE A 213 -3.48 -9.87 6.22
N LEU A 214 -3.11 -9.27 5.09
CA LEU A 214 -3.00 -9.90 3.78
C LEU A 214 -1.59 -9.75 3.22
N LYS A 215 -1.15 -10.75 2.46
CA LYS A 215 0.04 -10.66 1.61
C LYS A 215 -0.39 -10.65 0.15
N TYR A 216 0.19 -9.76 -0.64
CA TYR A 216 -0.08 -9.62 -2.07
C TYR A 216 0.16 -10.93 -2.83
N GLU A 217 1.23 -11.64 -2.48
CA GLU A 217 1.62 -12.92 -3.09
C GLU A 217 0.58 -14.01 -2.84
N GLU A 218 0.03 -14.06 -1.63
CA GLU A 218 -0.99 -15.04 -1.26
C GLU A 218 -2.34 -14.72 -1.91
N LEU A 219 -2.73 -13.45 -1.91
CA LEU A 219 -3.92 -12.97 -2.62
C LEU A 219 -3.85 -13.29 -4.11
N LYS A 220 -2.69 -13.11 -4.76
CA LYS A 220 -2.49 -13.47 -6.18
C LYS A 220 -2.44 -14.97 -6.42
N LYS A 221 -1.99 -15.76 -5.45
CA LYS A 221 -1.91 -17.23 -5.55
C LYS A 221 -3.29 -17.89 -5.46
N ASP A 222 -4.17 -17.38 -4.61
CA ASP A 222 -5.53 -17.91 -4.41
C ASP A 222 -6.56 -16.78 -4.27
N GLU A 223 -6.84 -16.13 -5.40
CA GLU A 223 -7.73 -14.97 -5.45
C GLU A 223 -9.13 -15.30 -4.90
N LEU A 224 -9.67 -16.49 -5.21
CA LEU A 224 -11.01 -16.88 -4.79
C LEU A 224 -11.12 -17.01 -3.27
N PHE A 225 -10.18 -17.70 -2.64
CA PHE A 225 -10.17 -17.83 -1.18
C PHE A 225 -10.09 -16.46 -0.50
N TYR A 226 -9.15 -15.61 -0.92
CA TYR A 226 -8.95 -14.33 -0.27
C TYR A 226 -10.05 -13.31 -0.56
N VAL A 227 -10.70 -13.35 -1.72
CA VAL A 227 -11.87 -12.52 -2.02
C VAL A 227 -13.06 -12.91 -1.14
N LYS A 228 -13.31 -14.20 -0.92
CA LYS A 228 -14.33 -14.66 0.03
C LYS A 228 -13.99 -14.26 1.47
N LYS A 229 -12.74 -14.45 1.89
CA LYS A 229 -12.23 -14.03 3.21
C LYS A 229 -12.39 -12.52 3.43
N LEU A 230 -12.08 -11.72 2.42
CA LEU A 230 -12.24 -10.26 2.45
C LEU A 230 -13.73 -9.90 2.61
N ALA A 231 -14.61 -10.53 1.85
CA ALA A 231 -16.05 -10.28 1.92
C ALA A 231 -16.65 -10.65 3.29
N GLU A 232 -16.26 -11.79 3.85
CA GLU A 232 -16.64 -12.20 5.20
C GLU A 232 -16.17 -11.18 6.25
N PHE A 233 -14.88 -10.82 6.22
CA PHE A 233 -14.31 -9.83 7.16
C PHE A 233 -15.02 -8.48 7.06
N MET A 234 -15.37 -8.03 5.85
CA MET A 234 -16.10 -6.79 5.61
C MET A 234 -17.59 -6.87 6.04
N GLY A 235 -18.07 -8.00 6.56
CA GLY A 235 -19.46 -8.18 6.99
C GLY A 235 -20.43 -8.37 5.83
N LYS A 236 -19.92 -8.77 4.67
CA LYS A 236 -20.67 -8.97 3.42
C LYS A 236 -20.31 -10.32 2.76
N PRO A 237 -20.37 -11.45 3.49
CA PRO A 237 -20.04 -12.77 2.95
C PRO A 237 -20.90 -13.06 1.71
N PHE A 238 -20.39 -13.88 0.80
CA PHE A 238 -21.15 -14.32 -0.35
C PHE A 238 -22.18 -15.38 0.07
N SER A 239 -23.41 -15.28 -0.45
CA SER A 239 -24.40 -16.34 -0.25
C SER A 239 -24.07 -17.58 -1.08
N GLN A 240 -24.67 -18.73 -0.75
CA GLN A 240 -24.49 -19.95 -1.53
C GLN A 240 -24.95 -19.76 -2.99
N GLU A 241 -26.02 -18.99 -3.20
CA GLU A 241 -26.51 -18.63 -4.53
C GLU A 241 -25.50 -17.75 -5.28
N GLU A 242 -24.93 -16.73 -4.63
CA GLU A 242 -23.89 -15.89 -5.22
C GLU A 242 -22.66 -16.70 -5.64
N GLU A 243 -22.27 -17.71 -4.84
CA GLU A 243 -21.18 -18.61 -5.19
C GLU A 243 -21.52 -19.52 -6.37
N ILE A 244 -22.73 -20.10 -6.41
CA ILE A 244 -23.20 -20.92 -7.54
C ILE A 244 -23.27 -20.09 -8.83
N GLU A 245 -23.66 -18.81 -8.74
CA GLU A 245 -23.73 -17.88 -9.86
C GLU A 245 -22.36 -17.28 -10.26
N GLY A 246 -21.29 -17.65 -9.56
CA GLY A 246 -19.93 -17.20 -9.83
C GLY A 246 -19.70 -15.70 -9.59
N VAL A 247 -20.42 -15.10 -8.63
CA VAL A 247 -20.25 -13.67 -8.27
C VAL A 247 -18.82 -13.36 -7.79
N PRO A 248 -18.18 -14.17 -6.93
CA PRO A 248 -16.79 -13.94 -6.55
C PRO A 248 -15.83 -13.91 -7.75
N GLU A 249 -15.99 -14.85 -8.68
CA GLU A 249 -15.18 -14.96 -9.90
C GLU A 249 -15.38 -13.77 -10.85
N LYS A 250 -16.62 -13.27 -10.95
CA LYS A 250 -16.93 -12.03 -11.70
C LYS A 250 -16.21 -10.82 -11.09
N ILE A 251 -16.21 -10.70 -9.77
CA ILE A 251 -15.47 -9.63 -9.07
C ILE A 251 -13.97 -9.75 -9.34
N ILE A 252 -13.40 -10.96 -9.24
CA ILE A 252 -11.99 -11.24 -9.56
C ILE A 252 -11.66 -10.81 -10.99
N GLY A 253 -12.46 -11.25 -11.97
CA GLY A 253 -12.27 -10.90 -13.37
C GLY A 253 -12.29 -9.39 -13.61
N MET A 254 -13.27 -8.69 -13.02
CA MET A 254 -13.43 -7.24 -13.12
C MET A 254 -12.28 -6.47 -12.46
N CYS A 255 -11.83 -6.91 -11.29
CA CYS A 255 -10.74 -6.28 -10.54
C CYS A 255 -9.35 -6.77 -10.94
N SER A 256 -9.25 -7.71 -11.89
CA SER A 256 -7.97 -8.25 -12.34
C SER A 256 -7.08 -7.15 -12.92
N PHE A 257 -5.76 -7.31 -12.79
CA PHE A 257 -4.78 -6.39 -13.37
C PHE A 257 -5.06 -6.15 -14.86
N ARG A 258 -5.24 -7.24 -15.62
CA ARG A 258 -5.51 -7.19 -17.06
C ARG A 258 -6.77 -6.39 -17.39
N ASN A 259 -7.85 -6.56 -16.62
CA ASN A 259 -9.08 -5.82 -16.90
C ASN A 259 -8.88 -4.33 -16.57
N LEU A 260 -8.48 -4.01 -15.34
CA LEU A 260 -8.33 -2.64 -14.88
C LEU A 260 -7.33 -1.86 -15.74
N SER A 261 -6.16 -2.42 -16.06
CA SER A 261 -5.13 -1.74 -16.86
C SER A 261 -5.58 -1.43 -18.30
N ASN A 262 -6.59 -2.14 -18.81
CA ASN A 262 -7.09 -1.97 -20.17
C ASN A 262 -8.28 -1.02 -20.29
N LEU A 263 -8.84 -0.54 -19.17
CA LEU A 263 -9.90 0.47 -19.17
C LEU A 263 -9.35 1.86 -19.53
N GLU A 264 -10.07 2.61 -20.37
CA GLU A 264 -9.62 3.93 -20.86
C GLU A 264 -9.38 4.94 -19.73
N VAL A 265 -10.21 4.91 -18.68
CA VAL A 265 -10.04 5.74 -17.48
C VAL A 265 -8.70 5.50 -16.76
N ASN A 266 -8.15 4.29 -16.87
CA ASN A 266 -6.89 3.91 -16.25
C ASN A 266 -5.67 4.13 -17.17
N LYS A 267 -5.88 4.35 -18.48
CA LYS A 267 -4.80 4.63 -19.45
C LYS A 267 -4.45 6.11 -19.56
N SER A 268 -5.40 6.98 -19.24
CA SER A 268 -5.29 8.42 -19.44
C SER A 268 -5.87 9.19 -18.25
N GLY A 269 -5.50 10.46 -18.11
CA GLY A 269 -5.92 11.29 -17.00
C GLY A 269 -4.95 11.28 -15.81
N PHE A 270 -5.37 11.97 -14.76
CA PHE A 270 -4.55 12.24 -13.59
C PHE A 270 -5.37 12.12 -12.30
N TYR A 271 -4.69 11.68 -11.24
CA TYR A 271 -5.16 11.69 -9.86
C TYR A 271 -4.37 12.73 -9.04
N GLN A 272 -4.85 13.03 -7.82
CA GLN A 272 -4.22 13.96 -6.87
C GLN A 272 -3.93 15.36 -7.45
N LYS A 273 -4.95 16.00 -8.04
CA LYS A 273 -4.82 17.35 -8.61
C LYS A 273 -3.69 17.46 -9.67
N GLY A 274 -3.45 16.39 -10.43
CA GLY A 274 -2.46 16.38 -11.52
C GLY A 274 -1.10 15.78 -11.17
N ARG A 275 -0.87 15.32 -9.93
CA ARG A 275 0.44 14.82 -9.50
C ARG A 275 0.76 13.39 -9.91
N VAL A 276 -0.25 12.60 -10.29
CA VAL A 276 -0.06 11.18 -10.61
C VAL A 276 -0.84 10.83 -11.86
N TYR A 277 -0.18 10.28 -12.89
CA TYR A 277 -0.88 9.72 -14.05
C TYR A 277 -1.63 8.45 -13.69
N ASN A 278 -2.85 8.27 -14.19
CA ASN A 278 -3.65 7.08 -13.90
C ASN A 278 -2.96 5.78 -14.34
N ASN A 279 -2.25 5.80 -15.47
CA ASN A 279 -1.53 4.63 -15.98
C ASN A 279 -0.36 4.18 -15.07
N SER A 280 0.16 5.07 -14.23
CA SER A 280 1.27 4.77 -13.31
C SER A 280 0.89 3.77 -12.21
N PHE A 281 -0.41 3.57 -11.98
CA PHE A 281 -0.91 2.54 -11.08
C PHE A 281 -0.81 1.12 -11.67
N PHE A 282 -0.66 0.98 -12.99
CA PHE A 282 -0.72 -0.30 -13.70
C PHE A 282 0.55 -0.54 -14.51
N ARG A 283 1.53 -1.25 -13.91
CA ARG A 283 2.82 -1.55 -14.55
C ARG A 283 2.94 -2.98 -15.08
N LYS A 284 3.01 -3.95 -14.17
CA LYS A 284 3.05 -5.39 -14.49
C LYS A 284 2.08 -6.22 -13.65
N GLY A 285 1.96 -5.87 -12.36
CA GLY A 285 1.06 -6.57 -11.45
C GLY A 285 1.48 -8.01 -11.15
N ASP A 286 2.77 -8.34 -11.29
CA ASP A 286 3.30 -9.69 -11.12
C ASP A 286 4.26 -9.79 -9.94
N VAL A 287 4.43 -11.02 -9.44
CA VAL A 287 5.36 -11.38 -8.36
C VAL A 287 6.72 -11.76 -8.93
N GLY A 288 7.79 -11.25 -8.33
CA GLY A 288 9.17 -11.57 -8.70
C GLY A 288 9.73 -10.70 -9.83
N ASP A 289 9.13 -9.56 -10.12
CA ASP A 289 9.63 -8.65 -11.15
C ASP A 289 10.93 -7.94 -10.76
N TRP A 290 11.25 -7.92 -9.47
CA TRP A 290 12.54 -7.46 -8.97
C TRP A 290 13.73 -8.12 -9.68
N LYS A 291 13.58 -9.37 -10.17
CA LYS A 291 14.60 -10.10 -10.93
C LYS A 291 15.02 -9.41 -12.24
N ASN A 292 14.17 -8.53 -12.76
CA ASN A 292 14.42 -7.80 -14.01
C ASN A 292 15.07 -6.43 -13.79
N LEU A 293 15.20 -5.97 -12.54
CA LEU A 293 15.72 -4.65 -12.21
C LEU A 293 16.93 -4.71 -11.28
N LEU A 294 16.87 -5.55 -10.24
CA LEU A 294 17.85 -5.57 -9.17
C LEU A 294 19.03 -6.48 -9.51
N THR A 295 20.24 -6.00 -9.22
CA THR A 295 21.44 -6.83 -9.24
C THR A 295 21.46 -7.79 -8.03
N GLU A 296 22.36 -8.77 -8.03
CA GLU A 296 22.49 -9.69 -6.90
C GLU A 296 22.90 -8.94 -5.61
N ASP A 297 23.78 -7.94 -5.70
CA ASP A 297 24.20 -7.13 -4.55
C ASP A 297 23.03 -6.34 -3.95
N MET A 298 22.18 -5.75 -4.80
CA MET A 298 20.96 -5.05 -4.38
C MET A 298 19.98 -5.98 -3.67
N LYS A 299 19.80 -7.18 -4.22
CA LYS A 299 18.96 -8.22 -3.61
C LYS A 299 19.51 -8.60 -2.22
N VAL A 300 20.81 -8.87 -2.12
CA VAL A 300 21.47 -9.19 -0.84
C VAL A 300 21.28 -8.08 0.18
N MET A 301 21.36 -6.81 -0.23
CA MET A 301 21.12 -5.67 0.67
C MET A 301 19.70 -5.67 1.25
N ILE A 302 18.68 -5.89 0.42
CA ILE A 302 17.28 -5.95 0.87
C ILE A 302 17.04 -7.17 1.75
N ASP A 303 17.56 -8.34 1.36
CA ASP A 303 17.38 -9.59 2.09
C ASP A 303 18.03 -9.51 3.48
N TYR A 304 19.26 -8.99 3.55
CA TYR A 304 19.96 -8.73 4.82
C TYR A 304 19.18 -7.75 5.70
N THR A 305 18.73 -6.63 5.14
CA THR A 305 17.94 -5.64 5.89
C THR A 305 16.63 -6.25 6.40
N THR A 306 15.97 -7.07 5.58
CA THR A 306 14.74 -7.78 5.94
C THR A 306 14.96 -8.76 7.08
N GLU A 307 16.01 -9.57 7.01
CA GLU A 307 16.35 -10.51 8.07
C GLU A 307 16.62 -9.78 9.40
N GLN A 308 17.42 -8.72 9.37
CA GLN A 308 17.73 -7.93 10.56
C GLN A 308 16.47 -7.28 11.16
N LYS A 309 15.59 -6.71 10.32
CA LYS A 309 14.39 -6.00 10.78
C LYS A 309 13.28 -6.94 11.25
N LEU A 310 13.16 -8.12 10.66
CA LEU A 310 12.14 -9.10 11.02
C LEU A 310 12.63 -10.11 12.06
N GLN A 311 13.90 -10.05 12.45
CA GLN A 311 14.47 -10.92 13.46
C GLN A 311 13.61 -10.91 14.73
N PHE A 312 13.25 -12.09 15.22
CA PHE A 312 12.42 -12.29 16.41
C PHE A 312 10.98 -11.76 16.33
N SER A 313 10.53 -11.27 15.17
CA SER A 313 9.14 -10.80 15.01
C SER A 313 8.14 -11.94 14.89
N GLY A 314 8.57 -13.13 14.44
CA GLY A 314 7.68 -14.23 14.06
C GLY A 314 6.97 -14.01 12.71
N PHE A 315 7.21 -12.89 12.03
CA PHE A 315 6.68 -12.60 10.70
C PHE A 315 7.69 -12.96 9.61
N THR A 316 7.20 -13.53 8.52
CA THR A 316 7.95 -13.74 7.28
C THR A 316 7.08 -13.39 6.08
N PHE A 317 7.70 -12.90 5.00
CA PHE A 317 7.00 -12.61 3.74
C PHE A 317 6.66 -13.87 2.95
N GLY A 318 7.53 -14.89 2.97
CA GLY A 318 7.30 -16.16 2.28
C GLY A 318 6.05 -16.90 2.78
N SER A 319 5.54 -17.81 1.95
CA SER A 319 4.48 -18.73 2.36
C SER A 319 5.07 -19.80 3.30
N SER A 320 4.28 -20.29 4.28
CA SER A 320 4.72 -21.34 5.20
C SER A 320 5.24 -22.61 4.47
N SER A 321 4.86 -22.80 3.21
CA SER A 321 5.28 -23.93 2.35
C SER A 321 6.66 -23.79 1.70
N GLU A 322 7.20 -22.59 1.51
CA GLU A 322 8.50 -22.41 0.84
C GLU A 322 9.69 -22.66 1.77
N GLN A 323 9.48 -22.51 3.09
CA GLN A 323 10.48 -22.74 4.11
C GLN A 323 10.89 -24.21 4.27
N GLU A 324 10.01 -25.17 3.96
CA GLU A 324 10.36 -26.60 4.00
C GLU A 324 11.35 -26.99 2.89
N THR A 325 11.30 -26.30 1.75
CA THR A 325 12.18 -26.57 0.59
C THR A 325 13.58 -25.97 0.77
N GLU A 326 13.69 -24.76 1.30
CA GLU A 326 15.00 -24.12 1.53
C GLU A 326 15.70 -24.68 2.78
N GLY A 327 14.95 -25.01 3.83
CA GLY A 327 15.49 -25.69 5.02
C GLY A 327 16.05 -27.09 4.72
N LYS A 328 15.44 -27.84 3.79
CA LYS A 328 15.98 -29.13 3.33
C LYS A 328 17.22 -28.99 2.45
N SER A 329 17.36 -27.88 1.71
CA SER A 329 18.53 -27.59 0.88
C SER A 329 19.78 -27.29 1.73
N MET A 330 19.64 -26.52 2.81
CA MET A 330 20.77 -26.22 3.71
C MET A 330 21.24 -27.44 4.52
N VAL A 331 20.32 -28.31 4.97
CA VAL A 331 20.70 -29.50 5.76
C VAL A 331 21.41 -30.57 4.91
N GLN A 332 21.19 -30.59 3.59
CA GLN A 332 21.90 -31.52 2.69
C GLN A 332 23.30 -31.05 2.27
N GLY A 333 23.65 -29.77 2.50
CA GLY A 333 24.95 -29.20 2.13
C GLY A 333 26.07 -29.33 3.17
N LEU A 334 25.76 -29.69 4.42
CA LEU A 334 26.74 -29.75 5.52
C LEU A 334 27.22 -31.17 5.87
N GLY A 335 26.90 -32.16 5.04
CA GLY A 335 27.02 -33.58 5.39
C GLY A 335 27.88 -34.43 4.46
N ARG A 336 28.89 -33.89 3.75
CA ARG A 336 29.92 -34.70 3.06
C ARG A 336 31.22 -33.91 2.95
N ASP A 337 32.12 -34.11 3.91
CA ASP A 337 33.58 -34.01 3.73
C ASP A 337 34.26 -34.36 5.06
N ARG A 338 34.19 -35.66 5.42
CA ARG A 338 35.19 -36.38 6.23
C ARG A 338 35.08 -37.86 5.88
N ASP A 339 35.97 -38.29 5.00
CA ASP A 339 36.82 -39.49 5.15
C ASP A 339 37.78 -39.60 3.97
#